data_AF-A0A841QKU7-F1
#
_entry.id   AF-A0A841QKU7-F1
#
_cell.length_a   1.000
_cell.length_b   1.000
_cell.length_c   1.000
_cell.angle_alpha   90.00
_cell.angle_beta   90.00
_cell.angle_gamma   90.00
#
_symmetry.space_group_name_H-M   'P 1'
#
loop_
_entity.id
_entity.type
_entity.pdbx_description
1 polymer ?
#
loop_
_entity_poly.entity_id
_entity_poly.type
_entity_poly.pdbx_seq_one_letter_code
_entity_poly.pdbx_strand_id
1 'polypeptide(L)'
;MSALDAIDESRSAVSSGMTSRRERFYYIGQTSMLVFREDIVKGHHAFRAKTAEHAIIVDDVFKKTVKEAGLKGVSYQDFLKPL
;
A
#
# COMPACT_ATOMS: atom_id res chain seq x y z
N MET A 1 -14.18 12.87 -5.03
CA MET A 1 -12.81 13.10 -4.51
C MET A 1 -11.85 12.26 -5.34
N SER A 2 -10.86 12.87 -6.01
CA SER A 2 -9.82 12.11 -6.69
C SER A 2 -8.85 11.56 -5.64
N ALA A 3 -8.74 10.23 -5.51
CA ALA A 3 -7.68 9.62 -4.72
C ALA A 3 -6.32 10.09 -5.26
N LEU A 4 -5.42 10.52 -4.37
CA LEU A 4 -4.04 10.86 -4.74
C LEU A 4 -3.20 9.57 -4.71
N ASP A 5 -2.25 9.45 -5.62
CA ASP A 5 -1.36 8.28 -5.61
C ASP A 5 -0.29 8.45 -4.52
N ALA A 6 -0.39 7.68 -3.45
CA ALA A 6 0.54 7.73 -2.34
C ALA A 6 1.88 7.05 -2.66
N ILE A 7 2.02 6.33 -3.77
CA ILE A 7 3.26 5.62 -4.12
C ILE A 7 4.25 6.60 -4.75
N ASP A 8 5.48 6.60 -4.25
CA ASP A 8 6.61 7.29 -4.85
C ASP A 8 7.22 6.40 -5.93
N GLU A 9 6.81 6.61 -7.18
CA GLU A 9 7.28 5.84 -8.35
C GLU A 9 8.80 5.94 -8.55
N SER A 10 9.45 7.01 -8.08
CA SER A 10 10.89 7.20 -8.27
C SER A 10 11.75 6.33 -7.35
N ARG A 11 11.16 5.88 -6.23
CA ARG A 11 11.84 5.12 -5.18
C ARG A 11 11.24 3.75 -4.92
N SER A 12 10.10 3.45 -5.54
CA SER A 12 9.44 2.14 -5.44
C SER A 12 9.88 1.21 -6.56
N ALA A 13 9.99 -0.09 -6.24
CA ALA A 13 10.11 -1.15 -7.24
C ALA A 13 8.81 -1.98 -7.23
N VAL A 14 7.93 -1.69 -8.18
CA VAL A 14 6.62 -2.34 -8.31
C VAL A 14 6.25 -2.54 -9.77
N SER A 15 5.67 -3.70 -10.08
CA SER A 15 5.18 -4.00 -11.42
C SER A 15 3.84 -3.29 -11.67
N SER A 16 3.63 -2.76 -12.87
CA SER A 16 2.38 -2.08 -13.25
C SER A 16 1.70 -2.74 -14.44
N GLY A 17 0.37 -2.65 -14.49
CA GLY A 17 -0.45 -3.04 -15.63
C GLY A 17 -1.47 -1.97 -16.01
N MET A 18 -2.28 -2.26 -17.02
CA MET A 18 -3.45 -1.46 -17.40
C MET A 18 -4.72 -2.29 -17.37
N THR A 19 -5.80 -1.72 -16.84
CA THR A 19 -7.14 -2.33 -16.90
C THR A 19 -7.72 -2.22 -18.31
N SER A 20 -8.81 -2.93 -18.58
CA SER A 20 -9.57 -2.79 -19.83
C SER A 20 -10.13 -1.38 -20.06
N ARG A 21 -10.23 -0.57 -18.99
CA ARG A 21 -10.63 0.84 -19.02
C ARG A 21 -9.46 1.81 -19.21
N ARG A 22 -8.25 1.29 -19.50
CA ARG A 22 -6.99 2.05 -19.61
C ARG A 22 -6.58 2.78 -18.33
N GLU A 23 -6.94 2.24 -17.17
CA GLU A 23 -6.49 2.74 -15.89
C GLU A 23 -5.23 1.99 -15.46
N ARG A 24 -4.20 2.71 -15.00
CA ARG A 24 -2.97 2.09 -14.49
C ARG A 24 -3.24 1.47 -13.13
N PHE A 25 -2.68 0.29 -12.88
CA PHE A 25 -2.67 -0.33 -11.57
C PHE A 25 -1.30 -0.95 -11.25
N TYR A 26 -1.01 -1.12 -9.97
CA TYR A 26 0.18 -1.78 -9.46
C TYR A 26 -0.13 -3.18 -8.94
N TYR A 27 0.69 -4.13 -9.36
CA TYR A 27 0.75 -5.46 -8.77
C TYR A 27 1.57 -5.38 -7.49
N ILE A 28 0.88 -5.21 -6.36
CA ILE A 28 1.49 -5.25 -5.04
C ILE A 28 1.62 -6.71 -4.60
N GLY A 29 2.85 -7.20 -4.53
CA GLY A 29 3.20 -8.57 -4.14
C GLY A 29 4.33 -8.62 -3.12
N GLN A 30 4.75 -9.83 -2.74
CA GLN A 30 5.82 -10.04 -1.75
C GLN A 30 7.17 -9.46 -2.18
N THR A 31 7.41 -9.37 -3.48
CA THR A 31 8.65 -8.83 -4.06
C THR A 31 8.58 -7.34 -4.36
N SER A 32 7.44 -6.70 -4.06
CA SER A 32 7.30 -5.25 -4.24
C SER A 32 8.05 -4.51 -3.14
N MET A 33 8.74 -3.46 -3.53
CA MET A 33 9.35 -2.48 -2.64
C MET A 33 8.58 -1.18 -2.80
N LEU A 34 7.89 -0.75 -1.75
CA LEU A 34 7.01 0.42 -1.80
C LEU A 34 7.57 1.53 -0.91
N VAL A 35 7.73 2.71 -1.51
CA VAL A 35 8.00 3.96 -0.81
C VAL A 35 6.78 4.84 -0.97
N PHE A 36 6.29 5.40 0.12
CA PHE A 36 5.12 6.26 0.11
C PHE A 36 5.51 7.73 0.27
N ARG A 37 4.70 8.59 -0.35
CA ARG A 37 4.77 10.04 -0.25
C ARG A 37 4.12 10.48 1.04
N GLU A 38 4.94 10.77 2.06
CA GLU A 38 4.48 11.13 3.41
C GLU A 38 3.62 12.41 3.44
N ASP A 39 3.83 13.33 2.51
CA ASP A 39 2.99 14.53 2.33
C ASP A 39 1.54 14.20 1.92
N ILE A 40 1.33 13.02 1.31
CA ILE A 40 0.01 12.50 0.93
C ILE A 40 -0.54 11.59 2.02
N VAL A 41 0.27 10.68 2.57
CA VAL A 41 -0.15 9.75 3.62
C VAL A 41 -0.50 10.49 4.91
N LYS A 42 0.17 11.61 5.21
CA LYS A 42 -0.15 12.51 6.34
C LYS A 42 -0.29 11.79 7.70
N GLY A 43 0.51 10.75 7.93
CA GLY A 43 0.47 9.97 9.17
C GLY A 43 -0.74 9.05 9.35
N HIS A 44 -1.51 8.78 8.29
CA HIS A 44 -2.56 7.76 8.36
C HIS A 44 -1.95 6.37 8.46
N HIS A 45 -2.33 5.61 9.50
CA HIS A 45 -1.86 4.25 9.73
C HIS A 45 -2.42 3.21 8.75
N ALA A 46 -3.47 3.55 8.02
CA ALA A 46 -4.10 2.71 7.02
C ALA A 46 -4.66 3.56 5.87
N PHE A 47 -4.37 3.18 4.62
CA PHE A 47 -4.87 3.86 3.43
C PHE A 47 -4.95 2.92 2.23
N ARG A 48 -5.64 3.39 1.17
CA ARG A 48 -5.71 2.72 -0.13
C ARG A 48 -5.10 3.63 -1.18
N ALA A 49 -4.10 3.14 -1.91
CA ALA A 49 -3.53 3.87 -3.03
C ALA A 49 -4.47 3.79 -4.25
N LYS A 50 -4.54 4.87 -5.02
CA LYS A 50 -5.38 4.94 -6.25
C LYS A 50 -5.07 3.80 -7.22
N THR A 51 -3.80 3.48 -7.38
CA THR A 51 -3.29 2.47 -8.31
C THR A 51 -3.27 1.06 -7.71
N ALA A 52 -3.71 0.89 -6.45
CA ALA A 52 -3.76 -0.40 -5.78
C ALA A 52 -5.10 -0.62 -5.08
N GLU A 53 -6.19 -0.55 -5.84
CA GLU A 53 -7.55 -0.62 -5.28
C GLU A 53 -7.85 -1.92 -4.53
N HIS A 54 -7.15 -3.00 -4.86
CA HIS A 54 -7.32 -4.32 -4.25
C HIS A 54 -6.57 -4.50 -2.92
N ALA A 55 -5.74 -3.53 -2.52
CA ALA A 55 -4.93 -3.61 -1.31
C ALA A 55 -5.23 -2.46 -0.34
N ILE A 56 -5.21 -2.76 0.95
CA ILE A 56 -5.13 -1.76 2.00
C ILE A 56 -3.71 -1.80 2.54
N ILE A 57 -3.02 -0.68 2.46
CA ILE A 57 -1.68 -0.51 2.98
C ILE A 57 -1.81 -0.05 4.42
N VAL A 58 -1.09 -0.71 5.32
CA VAL A 58 -1.04 -0.38 6.75
C VAL A 58 0.40 -0.33 7.22
N ASP A 59 0.66 0.46 8.25
CA ASP A 59 1.96 0.46 8.90
C ASP A 59 2.07 -0.62 10.01
N ASP A 60 3.28 -0.74 10.55
CA ASP A 60 3.57 -1.70 11.63
C ASP A 60 2.81 -1.38 12.93
N VAL A 61 2.48 -0.10 13.16
CA VAL A 61 1.72 0.35 14.34
C VAL A 61 0.31 -0.22 14.28
N PHE A 62 -0.39 -0.04 13.16
CA PHE A 62 -1.73 -0.59 12.95
C PHE A 62 -1.75 -2.11 13.10
N LYS A 63 -0.82 -2.80 12.41
CA LYS A 63 -0.70 -4.26 12.47
C LYS A 63 -0.51 -4.75 13.90
N LYS A 64 0.35 -4.08 14.68
CA LYS A 64 0.59 -4.41 16.08
C LYS A 64 -0.66 -4.20 16.93
N THR A 65 -1.32 -3.05 16.81
CA THR A 65 -2.54 -2.74 17.58
C THR A 65 -3.67 -3.73 17.32
N VAL A 66 -3.89 -4.13 16.06
CA VAL A 66 -4.93 -5.14 15.73
C VAL A 66 -4.60 -6.50 16.34
N LYS A 67 -3.34 -6.92 16.31
CA LYS A 67 -2.89 -8.16 16.96
C LYS A 67 -3.08 -8.13 18.47
N GLU A 68 -2.70 -7.02 19.11
CA GLU A 68 -2.84 -6.82 20.56
C GLU A 68 -4.32 -6.78 21.00
N ALA A 69 -5.20 -6.24 20.16
CA ALA A 69 -6.64 -6.27 20.38
C ALA A 69 -7.27 -7.67 20.22
N GLY A 70 -6.50 -8.69 19.80
CA GLY A 70 -6.99 -10.06 19.64
C GLY A 70 -7.97 -10.25 18.48
N LEU A 71 -8.01 -9.30 17.54
CA LEU A 71 -8.89 -9.37 16.37
C LEU A 71 -8.43 -10.49 15.44
N LYS A 72 -9.39 -11.31 15.00
CA LYS A 72 -9.16 -12.47 14.11
C LYS A 72 -9.78 -12.22 12.74
N GLY A 73 -9.36 -13.00 11.75
CA GLY A 73 -9.88 -12.92 10.38
C GLY A 73 -9.17 -11.91 9.47
N VAL A 74 -8.06 -11.33 9.93
CA VAL A 74 -7.21 -10.44 9.14
C VAL A 74 -5.86 -11.10 8.91
N SER A 75 -5.42 -11.15 7.65
CA SER A 75 -4.07 -11.56 7.27
C SER A 75 -3.27 -10.34 6.81
N TYR A 76 -1.96 -10.39 7.05
CA TYR A 76 -1.03 -9.33 6.66
C TYR A 76 0.04 -9.93 5.76
N GLN A 77 0.43 -9.16 4.75
CA GLN A 77 1.54 -9.48 3.87
C GLN A 77 2.56 -8.36 3.97
N ASP A 78 3.79 -8.74 4.36
CA ASP A 78 4.88 -7.78 4.49
C ASP A 78 5.54 -7.54 3.13
N PHE A 79 5.93 -6.29 2.87
CA PHE A 79 6.64 -5.86 1.67
C PHE A 79 8.15 -5.86 1.91
N LEU A 80 8.94 -5.86 0.82
CA LEU A 80 10.37 -5.62 0.93
C LEU A 80 10.62 -4.17 1.38
N LYS A 81 11.52 -4.02 2.34
CA LYS A 81 11.98 -2.70 2.77
C LYS A 81 12.95 -2.14 1.72
N PRO A 82 12.84 -0.86 1.35
CA PRO A 82 13.88 -0.20 0.57
C PRO A 82 15.22 -0.26 1.30
N LEU A 83 16.29 -0.50 0.54
CA LEU A 83 17.68 -0.44 1.01
C LEU A 83 18.07 0.99 1.39
#